data_AF-A0A1E5LB11-F1
#
_entry.id   AF-A0A1E5LB11-F1
#
_cell.length_a   1.000
_cell.length_b   1.000
_cell.length_c   1.000
_cell.angle_alpha   90.00
_cell.angle_beta   90.00
_cell.angle_gamma   90.00
#
_symmetry.space_group_name_H-M   'P 1'
#
loop_
_entity.id
_entity.type
_entity.pdbx_description
1 polymer ?
#
loop_
_entity_poly.entity_id
_entity_poly.type
_entity_poly.pdbx_seq_one_letter_code
_entity_poly.pdbx_strand_id
1 'polypeptide(L)'
;MTTVDPSLYLQNYQSQNTGSGSNVLDKDAFIKILMTQLQNQDPSSPMEDKEFIAQMAQFSALEQTTNLNETMNNFINLEKQTQLVYFSEMIGKDILFEREVLGEEDTEPITETGQGTIKGVTMENGYMVYHLEDGTIIPETQVTEIQKASKHVASDNLISQASSLIGKNVTWTEEVEGQDGEIINETNQSIVSSVSFKDGKVTYVLESGHSIKGSDIVEISR
;
A
#
# COMPACT_ATOMS: atom_id res chain seq x y z
N MET A 1 41.61 -6.14 -32.74
CA MET A 1 40.42 -5.29 -32.90
C MET A 1 39.28 -5.98 -32.18
N THR A 2 38.85 -5.45 -31.04
CA THR A 2 37.69 -5.96 -30.28
C THR A 2 36.43 -5.37 -30.89
N THR A 3 35.65 -6.20 -31.58
CA THR A 3 34.35 -5.83 -32.16
C THR A 3 33.32 -5.77 -31.04
N VAL A 4 32.70 -4.60 -30.87
CA VAL A 4 31.64 -4.37 -29.88
C VAL A 4 30.38 -5.14 -30.30
N ASP A 5 29.80 -5.89 -29.36
CA ASP A 5 28.57 -6.66 -29.56
C ASP A 5 27.37 -5.71 -29.72
N PRO A 6 26.66 -5.72 -30.87
CA PRO A 6 25.51 -4.85 -31.12
C PRO A 6 24.34 -5.04 -30.15
N SER A 7 24.34 -6.11 -29.35
CA SER A 7 23.32 -6.43 -28.35
C SER A 7 23.44 -5.57 -27.08
N LEU A 8 24.55 -4.84 -26.90
CA LEU A 8 24.79 -3.93 -25.78
C LEU A 8 24.31 -2.50 -26.06
N TYR A 9 23.79 -2.21 -27.26
CA TYR A 9 23.11 -0.95 -27.52
C TYR A 9 21.73 -1.00 -26.87
N LEU A 10 21.51 -0.15 -25.87
CA LEU A 10 20.21 0.07 -25.24
C LEU A 10 19.14 0.24 -26.33
N GLN A 11 18.28 -0.75 -26.44
CA GLN A 11 17.10 -0.71 -27.28
C GLN A 11 16.22 0.44 -26.79
N ASN A 12 16.03 1.42 -27.67
CA ASN A 12 15.21 2.61 -27.49
C ASN A 12 14.04 2.36 -26.53
N TYR A 13 14.03 3.11 -25.43
CA TYR A 13 12.78 3.56 -24.81
C TYR A 13 11.96 4.22 -25.92
N GLN A 14 11.11 3.44 -26.58
CA GLN A 14 9.95 3.98 -27.25
C GLN A 14 9.12 4.58 -26.13
N SER A 15 9.19 5.90 -25.98
CA SER A 15 8.18 6.66 -25.26
C SER A 15 6.83 6.20 -25.79
N GLN A 16 6.15 5.38 -25.00
CA GLN A 16 4.73 5.16 -25.18
C GLN A 16 4.07 6.49 -24.88
N ASN A 17 3.84 7.24 -25.96
CA ASN A 17 2.89 8.33 -25.99
C ASN A 17 1.51 7.66 -25.79
N THR A 18 1.15 7.40 -24.54
CA THR A 18 -0.23 7.09 -24.15
C THR A 18 -1.02 8.37 -24.30
N GLY A 19 -1.35 8.70 -25.56
CA GLY A 19 -2.32 9.72 -25.90
C GLY A 19 -3.70 9.25 -25.47
N SER A 20 -3.97 9.27 -24.17
CA SER A 20 -5.28 8.97 -23.59
C SER A 20 -6.28 10.14 -23.75
N GLY A 21 -6.04 11.03 -24.73
CA GLY A 21 -6.78 12.28 -24.92
C GLY A 21 -7.77 12.28 -26.09
N SER A 22 -7.86 11.22 -26.89
CA SER A 22 -8.72 11.25 -28.10
C SER A 22 -10.17 10.84 -27.86
N ASN A 23 -10.46 9.93 -26.94
CA ASN A 23 -11.81 9.35 -26.84
C ASN A 23 -12.82 10.25 -26.09
N VAL A 24 -12.35 11.06 -25.13
CA VAL A 24 -13.25 11.98 -24.39
C VAL A 24 -13.61 13.20 -25.24
N LEU A 25 -12.67 13.70 -26.07
CA LEU A 25 -12.87 14.87 -26.92
C LEU A 25 -13.87 14.64 -28.06
N ASP A 26 -14.01 13.39 -28.53
CA ASP A 26 -14.90 13.01 -29.63
C ASP A 26 -16.37 12.92 -29.19
N LYS A 27 -16.61 12.58 -27.91
CA LYS A 27 -17.93 12.45 -27.30
C LYS A 27 -18.61 13.81 -27.09
N ASP A 28 -17.86 14.79 -26.58
CA ASP A 28 -18.35 16.16 -26.38
C ASP A 28 -18.59 16.88 -27.72
N ALA A 29 -17.73 16.64 -28.72
CA ALA A 29 -17.93 17.13 -30.08
C ALA A 29 -19.20 16.54 -30.71
N PHE A 30 -19.46 15.25 -30.50
CA PHE A 30 -20.66 14.57 -30.99
C PHE A 30 -21.94 15.05 -30.30
N ILE A 31 -21.97 15.16 -28.97
CA ILE A 31 -23.13 15.70 -28.21
C ILE A 31 -23.47 17.12 -28.68
N LYS A 32 -22.45 17.92 -29.02
CA LYS A 32 -22.63 19.28 -29.53
C LYS A 32 -23.22 19.30 -30.94
N ILE A 33 -22.79 18.38 -31.81
CA ILE A 33 -23.40 18.18 -33.13
C ILE A 33 -24.85 17.69 -32.98
N LEU A 34 -25.11 16.80 -32.03
CA LEU A 34 -26.45 16.28 -31.72
C LEU A 34 -27.40 17.39 -31.23
N MET A 35 -26.96 18.24 -30.30
CA MET A 35 -27.70 19.42 -29.86
C MET A 35 -28.01 20.37 -31.02
N THR A 36 -27.05 20.53 -31.94
CA THR A 36 -27.19 21.40 -33.12
C THR A 36 -28.23 20.85 -34.12
N GLN A 37 -28.31 19.53 -34.29
CA GLN A 37 -29.31 18.88 -35.13
C GLN A 37 -30.70 18.94 -34.48
N LEU A 38 -30.80 18.73 -33.17
CA LEU A 38 -32.06 18.81 -32.40
C LEU A 38 -32.67 20.22 -32.40
N GLN A 39 -31.84 21.27 -32.48
CA GLN A 39 -32.29 22.67 -32.65
C GLN A 39 -32.79 23.00 -34.08
N ASN A 40 -32.43 22.19 -35.09
CA ASN A 40 -32.71 22.46 -36.51
C ASN A 40 -33.63 21.42 -37.18
N GLN A 41 -34.24 20.51 -36.42
CA GLN A 41 -35.15 19.47 -36.95
C GLN A 41 -36.55 20.04 -37.24
N ASP A 42 -37.05 19.80 -38.45
CA ASP A 42 -38.45 20.01 -38.84
C ASP A 42 -39.35 18.95 -38.14
N PRO A 43 -40.49 19.29 -37.52
CA PRO A 43 -41.26 18.39 -36.64
C PRO A 43 -41.82 17.09 -37.26
N SER A 44 -41.66 16.88 -38.57
CA SER A 44 -42.36 15.83 -39.32
C SER A 44 -41.63 14.48 -39.45
N SER A 45 -40.38 14.30 -38.99
CA SER A 45 -39.69 12.99 -39.02
C SER A 45 -38.61 12.78 -37.92
N PRO A 46 -39.02 12.57 -36.65
CA PRO A 46 -38.10 12.47 -35.50
C PRO A 46 -37.58 11.05 -35.15
N MET A 47 -37.69 10.05 -36.04
CA MET A 47 -37.47 8.63 -35.68
C MET A 47 -36.07 8.06 -35.96
N GLU A 48 -35.40 8.40 -37.06
CA GLU A 48 -34.10 7.79 -37.41
C GLU A 48 -32.96 8.23 -36.49
N ASP A 49 -32.95 9.49 -36.02
CA ASP A 49 -31.89 10.01 -35.15
C ASP A 49 -31.88 9.37 -33.75
N LYS A 50 -33.04 8.89 -33.27
CA LYS A 50 -33.17 8.33 -31.91
C LYS A 50 -32.54 6.95 -31.77
N GLU A 51 -32.62 6.13 -32.82
CA GLU A 51 -32.10 4.76 -32.78
C GLU A 51 -30.56 4.74 -32.77
N PHE A 52 -29.93 5.65 -33.52
CA PHE A 52 -28.49 5.85 -33.50
C PHE A 52 -27.99 6.39 -32.15
N ILE A 53 -28.71 7.34 -31.54
CA ILE A 53 -28.41 7.85 -30.19
C ILE A 53 -28.49 6.73 -29.15
N ALA A 54 -29.51 5.88 -29.22
CA ALA A 54 -29.68 4.75 -28.30
C ALA A 54 -28.50 3.77 -28.41
N GLN A 55 -28.05 3.47 -29.63
CA GLN A 55 -26.87 2.62 -29.86
C GLN A 55 -25.58 3.28 -29.32
N MET A 56 -25.37 4.57 -29.56
CA MET A 56 -24.19 5.29 -29.04
C MET A 56 -24.18 5.41 -27.51
N ALA A 57 -25.34 5.63 -26.89
CA ALA A 57 -25.48 5.60 -25.43
C ALA A 57 -25.15 4.20 -24.88
N GLN A 58 -25.56 3.14 -25.58
CA GLN A 58 -25.23 1.76 -25.22
C GLN A 58 -23.71 1.51 -25.32
N PHE A 59 -23.05 1.94 -26.40
CA PHE A 59 -21.59 1.85 -26.54
C PHE A 59 -20.85 2.65 -25.46
N SER A 60 -21.33 3.86 -25.17
CA SER A 60 -20.78 4.73 -24.13
C SER A 60 -20.84 4.10 -22.74
N ALA A 61 -21.94 3.40 -22.42
CA ALA A 61 -22.10 2.70 -21.15
C ALA A 61 -21.19 1.47 -21.06
N LEU A 62 -21.02 0.73 -22.17
CA LEU A 62 -20.09 -0.41 -22.24
C LEU A 62 -18.63 0.03 -22.10
N GLU A 63 -18.24 1.12 -22.75
CA GLU A 63 -16.91 1.72 -22.60
C GLU A 63 -16.66 2.14 -21.14
N GLN A 64 -17.62 2.83 -20.53
CA GLN A 64 -17.50 3.24 -19.13
C GLN A 64 -17.39 2.05 -18.17
N THR A 65 -18.12 0.97 -18.45
CA THR A 65 -18.02 -0.29 -17.70
C THR A 65 -16.65 -0.95 -17.89
N THR A 66 -16.11 -0.91 -19.10
CA THR A 66 -14.77 -1.42 -19.42
C THR A 66 -13.70 -0.63 -18.67
N ASN A 67 -13.76 0.70 -18.70
CA ASN A 67 -12.86 1.58 -17.96
C ASN A 67 -12.94 1.37 -16.44
N LEU A 68 -14.15 1.09 -15.92
CA LEU A 68 -14.34 0.75 -14.51
C LEU A 68 -13.66 -0.58 -14.16
N ASN A 69 -13.80 -1.61 -15.00
CA ASN A 69 -13.13 -2.90 -14.81
C ASN A 69 -11.60 -2.75 -14.83
N GLU A 70 -11.05 -1.94 -15.74
CA GLU A 70 -9.62 -1.62 -15.78
C GLU A 70 -9.15 -0.92 -14.50
N THR A 71 -9.91 0.08 -14.05
CA THR A 71 -9.62 0.80 -12.80
C THR A 71 -9.64 -0.16 -11.60
N MET A 72 -10.62 -1.07 -11.56
CA MET A 72 -10.72 -2.08 -10.50
C MET A 72 -9.54 -3.06 -10.53
N ASN A 73 -9.14 -3.53 -11.72
CA ASN A 73 -7.97 -4.40 -11.86
C ASN A 73 -6.68 -3.70 -11.39
N ASN A 74 -6.51 -2.43 -11.73
CA ASN A 74 -5.38 -1.63 -11.25
C ASN A 74 -5.40 -1.48 -9.72
N PHE A 75 -6.58 -1.27 -9.13
CA PHE A 75 -6.73 -1.20 -7.68
C PHE A 75 -6.37 -2.52 -7.00
N ILE A 76 -6.86 -3.66 -7.52
CA ILE A 76 -6.52 -5.00 -7.01
C ILE A 76 -5.01 -5.25 -7.10
N ASN A 77 -4.36 -4.80 -8.17
CA ASN A 77 -2.91 -4.95 -8.30
C ASN A 77 -2.13 -4.10 -7.29
N LEU A 78 -2.57 -2.86 -7.04
CA LEU A 78 -1.99 -2.00 -6.01
C LEU A 78 -2.17 -2.60 -4.60
N GLU A 79 -3.32 -3.17 -4.33
CA GLU A 79 -3.63 -3.85 -3.07
C GLU A 79 -2.73 -5.07 -2.88
N LYS A 80 -2.56 -5.92 -3.89
CA LYS A 80 -1.58 -7.03 -3.89
C LYS A 80 -0.15 -6.58 -3.66
N GLN A 81 0.26 -5.47 -4.29
CA GLN A 81 1.59 -4.90 -4.07
C GLN A 81 1.78 -4.44 -2.62
N THR A 82 0.74 -3.84 -2.03
CA THR A 82 0.76 -3.39 -0.63
C THR A 82 0.87 -4.57 0.32
N GLN A 83 0.12 -5.65 0.08
CA GLN A 83 0.25 -6.90 0.83
C GLN A 83 1.68 -7.46 0.74
N LEU A 84 2.24 -7.54 -0.48
CA LEU A 84 3.60 -8.04 -0.69
C LEU A 84 4.64 -7.24 0.11
N VAL A 85 4.50 -5.91 0.19
CA VAL A 85 5.39 -5.06 1.00
C VAL A 85 5.28 -5.42 2.48
N TYR A 86 4.07 -5.53 3.02
CA TYR A 86 3.85 -5.91 4.42
C TYR A 86 4.51 -7.25 4.77
N PHE A 87 4.37 -8.25 3.92
CA PHE A 87 4.99 -9.56 4.13
C PHE A 87 6.50 -9.55 3.86
N SER A 88 6.98 -8.66 2.98
CA SER A 88 8.42 -8.48 2.74
C SER A 88 9.15 -7.92 3.96
N GLU A 89 8.46 -7.16 4.83
CA GLU A 89 9.01 -6.71 6.11
C GLU A 89 9.24 -7.86 7.10
N MET A 90 8.73 -9.05 6.82
CA MET A 90 8.97 -10.24 7.62
C MET A 90 10.24 -10.98 7.20
N ILE A 91 10.83 -10.64 6.06
CA ILE A 91 12.11 -11.21 5.63
C ILE A 91 13.19 -10.90 6.67
N GLY A 92 13.93 -11.94 7.06
CA GLY A 92 14.94 -11.92 8.11
C GLY A 92 14.39 -12.07 9.53
N LYS A 93 13.06 -12.17 9.71
CA LYS A 93 12.44 -12.49 11.01
C LYS A 93 12.39 -14.00 11.23
N ASP A 94 12.56 -14.37 12.48
CA ASP A 94 12.30 -15.72 12.95
C ASP A 94 10.81 -15.87 13.22
N ILE A 95 10.22 -16.96 12.73
CA ILE A 95 8.82 -17.26 12.95
C ILE A 95 8.65 -18.63 13.58
N LEU A 96 7.57 -18.77 14.35
CA LEU A 96 7.01 -20.05 14.76
C LEU A 96 5.80 -20.34 13.87
N PHE A 97 5.67 -21.59 13.44
CA PHE A 97 4.58 -22.03 12.59
C PHE A 97 4.07 -23.40 12.99
N GLU A 98 2.83 -23.70 12.57
CA GLU A 98 2.17 -24.98 12.80
C GLU A 98 1.74 -25.59 11.47
N ARG A 99 2.03 -26.87 11.28
CA ARG A 99 1.58 -27.65 10.12
C ARG A 99 0.92 -28.94 10.56
N GLU A 100 -0.06 -29.39 9.78
CA GLU A 100 -0.66 -30.70 9.98
C GLU A 100 0.16 -31.76 9.23
N VAL A 101 0.61 -32.77 9.95
CA VAL A 101 1.27 -33.95 9.38
C VAL A 101 0.49 -35.20 9.75
N LEU A 102 0.52 -36.21 8.88
CA LEU A 102 -0.05 -37.51 9.21
C LEU A 102 0.85 -38.17 10.24
N GLY A 103 0.28 -38.58 11.38
CA GLY A 103 1.02 -39.31 12.40
C GLY A 103 1.55 -40.65 11.85
N GLU A 104 2.59 -41.20 12.48
CA GLU A 104 3.23 -42.45 12.06
C GLU A 104 2.26 -43.67 12.00
N GLU A 105 1.09 -43.58 12.64
CA GLU A 105 0.01 -44.59 12.60
C GLU A 105 -1.13 -44.27 11.59
N ASP A 106 -0.97 -43.24 10.75
CA ASP A 106 -1.76 -42.96 9.54
C ASP A 106 -3.28 -42.79 9.71
N THR A 107 -3.77 -42.46 10.92
CA THR A 107 -5.22 -42.34 11.18
C THR A 107 -5.73 -40.96 11.62
N GLU A 108 -4.88 -40.08 12.17
CA GLU A 108 -5.30 -38.71 12.53
C GLU A 108 -4.19 -37.69 12.19
N PRO A 109 -4.56 -36.51 11.64
CA PRO A 109 -3.61 -35.42 11.46
C PRO A 109 -3.18 -34.90 12.84
N ILE A 110 -1.87 -34.78 13.03
CA ILE A 110 -1.28 -34.18 14.22
C ILE A 110 -0.71 -32.80 13.85
N THR A 111 -0.86 -31.83 14.75
CA THR A 111 -0.23 -30.51 14.61
C THR A 111 1.23 -30.60 15.04
N GLU A 112 2.14 -30.34 14.10
CA GLU A 112 3.57 -30.22 14.33
C GLU A 112 3.95 -28.73 14.34
N THR A 113 4.68 -28.30 15.38
CA THR A 113 5.24 -26.96 15.47
C THR A 113 6.65 -26.91 14.88
N GLY A 114 6.97 -25.84 14.16
CA GLY A 114 8.27 -25.59 13.57
C GLY A 114 8.73 -24.15 13.81
N GLN A 115 10.03 -23.91 13.62
CA GLN A 115 10.63 -22.58 13.67
C GLN A 115 11.55 -22.40 12.47
N GLY A 116 11.61 -21.19 11.92
CA GLY A 116 12.62 -20.83 10.93
C GLY A 116 12.68 -19.35 10.61
N THR A 117 13.75 -18.95 9.91
CA THR A 117 13.98 -17.57 9.48
C THR A 117 13.46 -17.38 8.06
N ILE A 118 12.70 -16.31 7.83
CA ILE A 118 12.13 -16.00 6.51
C ILE A 118 13.23 -15.46 5.59
N LYS A 119 13.43 -16.11 4.44
CA LYS A 119 14.33 -15.69 3.38
C LYS A 119 13.64 -14.88 2.30
N GLY A 120 12.36 -15.14 2.04
CA GLY A 120 11.58 -14.46 1.00
C GLY A 120 10.08 -14.67 1.13
N VAL A 121 9.32 -13.89 0.36
CA VAL A 121 7.87 -14.02 0.24
C VAL A 121 7.48 -14.08 -1.24
N THR A 122 6.55 -14.97 -1.57
CA THR A 122 5.95 -15.04 -2.90
C THR A 122 4.45 -15.28 -2.78
N MET A 123 3.73 -15.04 -3.87
CA MET A 123 2.33 -15.42 -4.00
C MET A 123 2.23 -16.75 -4.74
N GLU A 124 1.64 -17.75 -4.09
CA GLU A 124 1.36 -19.06 -4.70
C GLU A 124 -0.14 -19.38 -4.53
N ASN A 125 -0.81 -19.75 -5.62
CA ASN A 125 -2.25 -20.07 -5.63
C ASN A 125 -3.16 -19.00 -5.01
N GLY A 126 -2.75 -17.72 -5.05
CA GLY A 126 -3.50 -16.60 -4.49
C GLY A 126 -3.27 -16.35 -2.99
N TYR A 127 -2.41 -17.14 -2.35
CA TYR A 127 -1.99 -16.96 -0.96
C TYR A 127 -0.55 -16.49 -0.89
N MET A 128 -0.21 -15.73 0.16
CA MET A 128 1.19 -15.41 0.44
C MET A 128 1.85 -16.58 1.16
N VAL A 129 3.01 -16.95 0.67
CA VAL A 129 3.84 -18.00 1.24
C VAL A 129 5.21 -17.44 1.58
N TYR A 130 5.73 -17.84 2.73
CA TYR A 130 7.09 -17.57 3.15
C TYR A 130 8.01 -18.70 2.73
N HIS A 131 9.16 -18.32 2.17
CA HIS A 131 10.27 -19.23 1.92
C HIS A 131 11.25 -19.07 3.07
N LEU A 132 11.47 -20.15 3.82
CA LEU A 132 12.41 -20.18 4.93
C LEU A 132 13.84 -20.47 4.44
N GLU A 133 14.84 -20.19 5.28
CA GLU A 133 16.26 -20.43 4.93
C GLU A 133 16.60 -21.91 4.69
N ASP A 134 15.90 -22.82 5.37
CA ASP A 134 16.02 -24.27 5.21
C ASP A 134 15.35 -24.80 3.92
N GLY A 135 14.68 -23.93 3.16
CA GLY A 135 13.93 -24.26 1.95
C GLY A 135 12.48 -24.68 2.21
N THR A 136 12.02 -24.68 3.46
CA THR A 136 10.62 -24.93 3.80
C THR A 136 9.74 -23.78 3.32
N ILE A 137 8.59 -24.12 2.73
CA ILE A 137 7.59 -23.15 2.28
C ILE A 137 6.41 -23.22 3.24
N ILE A 138 6.06 -22.10 3.85
CA ILE A 138 4.98 -22.01 4.84
C ILE A 138 3.98 -20.94 4.39
N PRO A 139 2.70 -21.29 4.17
CA PRO A 139 1.63 -20.30 4.02
C PRO A 139 1.58 -19.36 5.21
N GLU A 140 1.30 -18.08 4.97
CA GLU A 140 1.21 -17.11 6.07
C GLU A 140 0.16 -17.50 7.13
N THR A 141 -0.92 -18.19 6.73
CA THR A 141 -1.97 -18.68 7.63
C THR A 141 -1.49 -19.70 8.67
N GLN A 142 -0.31 -20.29 8.47
CA GLN A 142 0.30 -21.26 9.38
C GLN A 142 1.28 -20.63 10.37
N VAL A 143 1.56 -19.33 10.24
CA VAL A 143 2.46 -18.61 11.15
C VAL A 143 1.72 -18.27 12.44
N THR A 144 2.23 -18.75 13.56
CA THR A 144 1.62 -18.56 14.89
C THR A 144 2.25 -17.40 15.65
N GLU A 145 3.54 -17.14 15.46
CA GLU A 145 4.23 -16.01 16.09
C GLU A 145 5.38 -15.50 15.23
N ILE A 146 5.55 -14.17 15.20
CA ILE A 146 6.67 -13.50 14.54
C ILE A 146 7.60 -12.95 15.61
N GLN A 147 8.78 -13.54 15.74
CA GLN A 147 9.84 -13.06 16.62
C GLN A 147 10.60 -11.91 15.93
N LYS A 148 10.90 -10.84 16.68
CA LYS A 148 11.48 -9.61 16.12
C LYS A 148 12.86 -9.87 15.48
N ALA A 149 12.96 -9.70 14.15
CA ALA A 149 14.25 -9.39 13.52
C ALA A 149 14.77 -8.05 14.00
N SER A 150 16.06 -8.01 14.29
CA SER A 150 16.78 -6.80 14.64
C SER A 150 16.88 -5.81 13.46
N LYS A 151 16.24 -4.65 13.64
CA LYS A 151 16.77 -3.28 13.44
C LYS A 151 16.93 -2.60 12.06
N HIS A 152 16.52 -3.12 10.90
CA HIS A 152 16.80 -2.35 9.64
C HIS A 152 15.70 -2.13 8.60
N VAL A 153 14.52 -2.77 8.67
CA VAL A 153 13.45 -2.56 7.65
C VAL A 153 12.24 -1.79 8.20
N ALA A 154 12.17 -1.56 9.51
CA ALA A 154 11.09 -0.80 10.13
C ALA A 154 11.18 0.73 9.89
N SER A 155 12.31 1.26 9.40
CA SER A 155 12.54 2.71 9.35
C SER A 155 11.59 3.46 8.42
N ASP A 156 11.24 2.90 7.26
CA ASP A 156 10.50 3.66 6.25
C ASP A 156 9.01 3.81 6.63
N ASN A 157 8.42 2.76 7.22
CA ASN A 157 7.09 2.85 7.83
C ASN A 157 7.10 3.68 9.11
N LEU A 158 8.14 3.59 9.94
CA LEU A 158 8.27 4.40 11.14
C LEU A 158 8.38 5.89 10.80
N ILE A 159 9.09 6.25 9.73
CA ILE A 159 9.21 7.64 9.27
C ILE A 159 7.88 8.13 8.70
N SER A 160 7.16 7.31 7.91
CA SER A 160 5.85 7.69 7.38
C SER A 160 4.81 7.90 8.51
N GLN A 161 4.75 6.95 9.45
CA GLN A 161 3.87 7.05 10.63
C GLN A 161 4.25 8.25 11.51
N ALA A 162 5.54 8.47 11.74
CA ALA A 162 6.00 9.60 12.53
C ALA A 162 5.73 10.94 11.85
N SER A 163 5.93 11.03 10.53
CA SER A 163 5.65 12.24 9.75
C SER A 163 4.16 12.61 9.79
N SER A 164 3.27 11.62 9.94
CA SER A 164 1.83 11.87 10.09
C SER A 164 1.44 12.64 11.37
N LEU A 165 2.35 12.74 12.34
CA LEU A 165 2.16 13.49 13.58
C LEU A 165 2.63 14.94 13.47
N ILE A 166 3.37 15.31 12.42
CA ILE A 166 3.78 16.70 12.21
C ILE A 166 2.54 17.58 12.09
N GLY A 167 2.48 18.64 12.90
CA GLY A 167 1.36 19.55 13.01
C GLY A 167 0.23 19.10 13.94
N LYS A 168 0.33 17.91 14.57
CA LYS A 168 -0.63 17.44 15.59
C LYS A 168 -0.19 17.83 16.99
N ASN A 169 -1.17 17.97 17.88
CA ASN A 169 -0.92 18.22 19.30
C ASN A 169 -0.71 16.88 20.02
N VAL A 170 0.39 16.76 20.75
CA VAL A 170 0.78 15.54 21.47
C VAL A 170 0.88 15.83 22.97
N THR A 171 0.40 14.88 23.78
CA THR A 171 0.51 14.88 25.23
C THR A 171 1.58 13.87 25.66
N TRP A 172 2.50 14.28 26.53
CA TRP A 172 3.47 13.36 27.16
C TRP A 172 3.51 13.58 28.66
N THR A 173 4.03 12.60 29.38
CA THR A 173 4.25 12.68 30.82
C THR A 173 5.74 12.59 31.11
N GLU A 174 6.23 13.48 31.96
CA GLU A 174 7.62 13.48 32.45
C GLU A 174 7.64 13.38 33.98
N GLU A 175 8.59 12.62 34.49
CA GLU A 175 8.85 12.52 35.93
C GLU A 175 9.70 13.72 36.35
N VAL A 176 9.16 14.57 37.22
CA VAL A 176 9.85 15.72 37.80
C VAL A 176 9.97 15.55 39.30
N GLU A 177 11.11 15.98 39.85
CA GLU A 177 11.35 15.96 41.30
C GLU A 177 10.69 17.19 41.94
N GLY A 178 9.72 16.94 42.81
CA GLY A 178 9.04 17.94 43.62
C GLY A 178 9.99 18.59 44.64
N GLN A 179 9.54 19.70 45.23
CA GLN A 179 10.36 20.50 46.18
C GLN A 179 10.73 19.75 47.48
N ASP A 180 10.10 18.60 47.73
CA ASP A 180 10.26 17.68 48.84
C ASP A 180 11.00 16.38 48.47
N GLY A 181 11.45 16.25 47.21
CA GLY A 181 12.09 15.04 46.70
C GLY A 181 11.10 13.96 46.25
N GLU A 182 9.79 14.26 46.19
CA GLU A 182 8.79 13.35 45.66
C GLU A 182 8.81 13.38 44.12
N ILE A 183 8.92 12.21 43.47
CA ILE A 183 8.83 12.13 42.01
C ILE A 183 7.35 12.23 41.64
N ILE A 184 6.98 13.29 40.92
CA ILE A 184 5.63 13.50 40.40
C ILE A 184 5.62 13.39 38.87
N ASN A 185 4.52 12.85 38.34
CA ASN A 185 4.29 12.77 36.90
C ASN A 185 3.64 14.07 36.42
N GLU A 186 4.42 14.91 35.74
CA GLU A 186 3.93 16.14 35.10
C GLU A 186 3.47 15.84 33.68
N THR A 187 2.26 16.29 33.32
CA THR A 187 1.70 16.08 31.98
C THR A 187 1.82 17.36 31.16
N ASN A 188 2.47 17.26 30.01
CA ASN A 188 2.76 18.37 29.11
C ASN A 188 2.13 18.16 27.74
N GLN A 189 1.87 19.26 27.02
CA GLN A 189 1.27 19.24 25.68
C GLN A 189 1.98 20.22 24.74
N SER A 190 2.14 19.83 23.48
CA SER A 190 2.72 20.69 22.43
C SER A 190 2.46 20.15 21.03
N ILE A 191 2.61 21.01 20.03
CA ILE A 191 2.51 20.63 18.62
C ILE A 191 3.85 20.05 18.13
N VAL A 192 3.80 18.95 17.39
CA VAL A 192 4.98 18.39 16.72
C VAL A 192 5.38 19.28 15.55
N SER A 193 6.57 19.86 15.60
CA SER A 193 7.11 20.71 14.53
C SER A 193 7.88 19.91 13.48
N SER A 194 8.65 18.90 13.90
CA SER A 194 9.39 18.04 12.97
C SER A 194 9.71 16.68 13.57
N VAL A 195 10.11 15.75 12.72
CA VAL A 195 10.52 14.41 13.09
C VAL A 195 11.98 14.22 12.70
N SER A 196 12.77 13.66 13.61
CA SER A 196 14.15 13.27 13.37
C SER A 196 14.32 11.77 13.60
N PHE A 197 15.15 11.15 12.76
CA PHE A 197 15.51 9.75 12.89
C PHE A 197 17.00 9.64 13.19
N LYS A 198 17.35 9.09 14.35
CA LYS A 198 18.74 8.88 14.77
C LYS A 198 18.87 7.52 15.45
N ASP A 199 19.89 6.75 15.07
CA ASP A 199 20.20 5.43 15.64
C ASP A 199 19.04 4.42 15.61
N GLY A 200 18.18 4.48 14.59
CA GLY A 200 17.03 3.60 14.49
C GLY A 200 15.81 4.03 15.33
N LYS A 201 15.85 5.21 15.95
CA LYS A 201 14.80 5.73 16.83
C LYS A 201 14.22 7.02 16.27
N VAL A 202 12.89 7.14 16.39
CA VAL A 202 12.14 8.34 16.04
C VAL A 202 12.11 9.28 17.25
N THR A 203 12.52 10.52 17.01
CA THR A 203 12.43 11.64 17.96
C THR A 203 11.56 12.73 17.35
N TYR A 204 10.62 13.25 18.12
CA TYR A 204 9.75 14.35 17.74
C TYR A 204 10.29 15.64 18.34
N VAL A 205 10.47 16.65 17.49
CA VAL A 205 10.78 18.01 17.92
C VAL A 205 9.45 18.75 18.03
N LEU A 206 9.21 19.38 19.17
CA LEU A 206 8.00 20.12 19.46
C LEU A 206 8.19 21.61 19.15
N GLU A 207 7.10 22.37 18.97
CA GLU A 207 7.17 23.82 18.81
C GLU A 207 7.74 24.54 20.05
N SER A 208 7.61 23.92 21.23
CA SER A 208 8.26 24.40 22.46
C SER A 208 9.80 24.33 22.42
N GLY A 209 10.38 23.73 21.37
CA GLY A 209 11.81 23.45 21.25
C GLY A 209 12.28 22.21 22.02
N HIS A 210 11.38 21.59 22.80
CA HIS A 210 11.64 20.32 23.48
C HIS A 210 11.58 19.14 22.50
N SER A 211 12.31 18.07 22.79
CA SER A 211 12.33 16.86 21.95
C SER A 211 11.96 15.64 22.77
N ILE A 212 10.95 14.90 22.30
CA ILE A 212 10.42 13.71 22.96
C ILE A 212 10.59 12.46 22.09
N LYS A 213 10.68 11.28 22.69
CA LYS A 213 10.65 10.03 21.93
C LYS A 213 9.20 9.65 21.64
N GLY A 214 8.99 8.89 20.57
CA GLY A 214 7.65 8.35 20.28
C GLY A 214 7.09 7.45 21.38
N SER A 215 7.94 6.83 22.20
CA SER A 215 7.53 6.03 23.36
C SER A 215 6.91 6.86 24.48
N ASP A 216 7.17 8.17 24.51
CA ASP A 216 6.82 9.03 25.64
C ASP A 216 5.46 9.71 25.40
N ILE A 217 4.91 9.61 24.18
CA ILE A 217 3.61 10.16 23.80
C ILE A 217 2.50 9.29 24.38
N VAL A 218 1.64 9.91 25.18
CA VAL A 218 0.49 9.27 25.83
C VAL A 218 -0.80 9.49 25.03
N GLU A 219 -0.95 10.65 24.39
CA GLU A 219 -2.14 11.01 23.63
C GLU A 219 -1.81 11.87 22.40
N ILE A 220 -2.59 11.71 21.33
CA ILE A 220 -2.51 12.53 20.10
C ILE A 220 -3.89 13.13 19.83
N SER A 221 -3.96 14.44 19.74
CA SER A 221 -5.18 15.19 19.42
C SER A 221 -5.04 15.97 18.11
N ARG A 222 -6.19 16.33 17.52
CA ARG A 222 -6.29 17.06 16.25
C ARG A 222 -6.19 18.57 16.44
#